data_AF-A0A2A4Q9V7-F1
#
_entry.id   AF-A0A2A4Q9V7-F1
#
_cell.length_a   1.000
_cell.length_b   1.000
_cell.length_c   1.000
_cell.angle_alpha   90.00
_cell.angle_beta   90.00
_cell.angle_gamma   90.00
#
_symmetry.space_group_name_H-M   'P 1'
#
loop_
_entity.id
_entity.type
_entity.pdbx_description
1 polymer ?
#
loop_
_entity_poly.entity_id
_entity_poly.type
_entity_poly.pdbx_seq_one_letter_code
_entity_poly.pdbx_strand_id
1 'polypeptide(L)'
;MLETMELVGSELWTLPPDDRNDAIYKQHREQSLEEALSDSTESFSRLVSAIETLEDIDLSDPKRYKNMPPDWVPWQIIAQNSYEHYRHHATDIRAWMSQT
;
A
#
# COMPACT_ATOMS: atom_id res chain seq x y z
N MET A 1 8.91 -3.69 3.86
CA MET A 1 8.57 -5.12 3.91
C MET A 1 9.40 -5.92 2.91
N LEU A 2 9.18 -5.80 1.60
CA LEU A 2 9.79 -6.70 0.61
C LEU A 2 11.32 -6.60 0.52
N GLU A 3 11.86 -5.39 0.63
CA GLU A 3 13.31 -5.16 0.54
C GLU A 3 14.07 -5.58 1.79
N THR A 4 13.37 -5.66 2.94
CA THR A 4 13.96 -5.91 4.25
C THR A 4 13.60 -7.28 4.80
N MET A 5 12.67 -8.00 4.14
CA MET A 5 12.03 -9.21 4.66
C MET A 5 11.51 -9.03 6.10
N GLU A 6 10.99 -7.84 6.41
CA GLU A 6 10.48 -7.50 7.74
C GLU A 6 9.19 -6.69 7.60
N LEU A 7 8.14 -7.14 8.29
CA LEU A 7 6.92 -6.38 8.46
C LEU A 7 7.14 -5.31 9.54
N VAL A 8 7.75 -4.20 9.13
CA VAL A 8 7.81 -2.98 9.95
C VAL A 8 6.76 -2.01 9.42
N GLY A 9 5.82 -1.65 10.28
CA GLY A 9 4.75 -0.72 9.97
C GLY A 9 5.10 0.73 10.30
N SER A 10 4.31 1.65 9.75
CA SER A 10 4.21 3.01 10.29
C SER A 10 3.46 2.98 11.63
N GLU A 11 3.75 3.93 12.52
CA GLU A 11 2.95 4.18 13.73
C GLU A 11 1.45 4.32 13.41
N LEU A 12 1.13 4.78 12.19
CA LEU A 12 -0.23 4.89 11.67
C LEU A 12 -0.99 3.55 11.61
N TRP A 13 -0.31 2.40 11.60
CA TRP A 13 -0.96 1.09 11.61
C TRP A 13 -1.59 0.73 12.95
N THR A 14 -1.23 1.44 14.01
CA THR A 14 -1.83 1.27 15.34
C THR A 14 -3.17 2.00 15.48
N LEU A 15 -3.54 2.83 14.50
CA LEU A 15 -4.76 3.62 14.50
C LEU A 15 -5.93 2.87 13.85
N PRO A 16 -7.18 3.12 14.28
CA PRO A 16 -8.39 2.72 13.55
C PRO A 16 -8.38 3.24 12.09
N PRO A 17 -9.07 2.57 11.15
CA PRO A 17 -9.02 2.92 9.73
C PRO A 17 -9.34 4.40 9.42
N ASP A 18 -10.37 4.97 10.04
CA ASP A 18 -10.78 6.34 9.79
C ASP A 18 -9.77 7.36 10.34
N ASP A 19 -9.28 7.15 11.57
CA ASP A 19 -8.25 7.99 12.18
C ASP A 19 -6.94 7.95 11.39
N ARG A 20 -6.58 6.75 10.90
CA ARG A 20 -5.43 6.55 10.02
C ARG A 20 -5.59 7.33 8.71
N ASN A 21 -6.76 7.23 8.07
CA ASN A 21 -7.03 7.92 6.81
C ASN A 21 -7.03 9.45 6.99
N ASP A 22 -7.60 9.96 8.09
CA ASP A 22 -7.56 11.39 8.42
C ASP A 22 -6.13 11.88 8.69
N ALA A 23 -5.31 11.08 9.38
CA ALA A 23 -3.89 11.40 9.58
C ALA A 23 -3.12 11.44 8.25
N ILE A 24 -3.31 10.45 7.36
CA ILE A 24 -2.70 10.43 6.02
C ILE A 24 -3.17 11.64 5.21
N TYR A 25 -4.48 11.93 5.21
CA TYR A 25 -5.02 13.11 4.52
C TYR A 25 -4.35 14.39 5.02
N LYS A 26 -4.24 14.60 6.33
CA LYS A 26 -3.59 15.78 6.90
C LYS A 26 -2.10 15.90 6.52
N GLN A 27 -1.39 14.77 6.39
CA GLN A 27 0.01 14.75 5.98
C GLN A 27 0.19 15.15 4.51
N HIS A 28 -0.74 14.77 3.65
CA HIS A 28 -0.59 14.89 2.20
C HIS A 28 -1.50 15.95 1.55
N ARG A 29 -2.42 16.58 2.29
CA ARG A 29 -3.42 17.53 1.74
C ARG A 29 -2.84 18.76 1.03
N GLU A 30 -1.60 19.12 1.30
CA GLU A 30 -0.92 20.26 0.66
C GLU A 30 -0.10 19.83 -0.57
N GLN A 31 0.08 18.53 -0.80
CA GLN A 31 0.76 18.03 -2.00
C GLN A 31 -0.05 18.37 -3.25
N SER A 32 0.65 18.78 -4.29
CA SER A 32 0.07 18.93 -5.61
C SER A 32 -0.29 17.58 -6.22
N LEU A 33 -1.20 17.60 -7.20
CA LEU A 33 -1.55 16.40 -7.96
C LEU A 33 -0.32 15.82 -8.68
N GLU A 34 0.57 16.67 -9.20
CA GLU A 34 1.78 16.24 -9.89
C GLU A 34 2.72 15.48 -8.96
N GLU A 35 2.96 16.00 -7.76
CA GLU A 35 3.76 15.33 -6.73
C GLU A 35 3.13 13.98 -6.34
N ALA A 36 1.83 13.96 -6.06
CA ALA A 36 1.14 12.71 -5.70
C ALA A 36 1.22 11.63 -6.80
N LEU A 37 1.11 12.04 -8.08
CA LEU A 37 1.26 11.12 -9.22
C LEU A 37 2.71 10.64 -9.38
N SER A 38 3.68 11.53 -9.16
CA SER A 38 5.11 11.19 -9.20
C SER A 38 5.46 10.17 -8.11
N ASP A 39 5.08 10.45 -6.86
CA ASP A 39 5.27 9.58 -5.71
C ASP A 39 4.62 8.20 -5.93
N SER A 40 3.39 8.19 -6.44
CA SER A 40 2.66 6.96 -6.76
C SER A 40 3.35 6.14 -7.84
N THR A 41 3.89 6.77 -8.88
CA THR A 41 4.57 6.10 -9.99
C THR A 41 5.89 5.49 -9.52
N GLU A 42 6.68 6.26 -8.77
CA GLU A 42 7.96 5.80 -8.22
C GLU A 42 7.74 4.62 -7.25
N SER A 43 6.82 4.78 -6.30
CA SER A 43 6.55 3.76 -5.28
C SER A 43 6.03 2.46 -5.90
N PHE A 44 5.16 2.55 -6.91
CA PHE A 44 4.66 1.38 -7.62
C PHE A 44 5.74 0.69 -8.45
N SER A 45 6.60 1.44 -9.12
CA SER A 45 7.74 0.88 -9.86
C SER A 45 8.68 0.11 -8.94
N ARG A 46 9.04 0.71 -7.80
CA ARG A 46 9.87 0.08 -6.77
C ARG A 46 9.23 -1.19 -6.19
N LEU A 47 7.91 -1.17 -5.97
CA LEU A 47 7.16 -2.35 -5.54
C LEU A 47 7.27 -3.49 -6.55
N VAL A 48 7.05 -3.21 -7.83
CA VAL A 48 7.14 -4.22 -8.91
C VAL A 48 8.55 -4.81 -8.96
N SER A 49 9.59 -3.97 -8.98
CA SER A 49 10.97 -4.44 -8.99
C SER A 49 11.32 -5.28 -7.76
N ALA A 50 10.80 -4.95 -6.58
CA ALA A 50 11.01 -5.76 -5.39
C ALA A 50 10.33 -7.14 -5.50
N ILE A 51 9.09 -7.19 -6.00
CA ILE A 51 8.36 -8.45 -6.21
C ILE A 51 9.08 -9.36 -7.20
N GLU A 52 9.67 -8.82 -8.28
CA GLU A 52 10.41 -9.60 -9.28
C GLU A 52 11.65 -10.33 -8.71
N THR A 53 12.12 -9.94 -7.53
CA THR A 53 13.25 -10.60 -6.85
C THR A 53 12.83 -11.73 -5.91
N LEU A 54 11.53 -11.89 -5.67
CA LEU A 54 10.98 -12.85 -4.71
C LEU A 54 10.84 -14.25 -5.32
N GLU A 55 11.00 -15.27 -4.49
CA GLU A 55 10.58 -16.62 -4.82
C GLU A 55 9.09 -16.83 -4.48
N ASP A 56 8.43 -17.79 -5.10
CA ASP A 56 7.01 -18.11 -4.82
C ASP A 56 6.73 -18.39 -3.32
N ILE A 57 7.73 -18.93 -2.61
CA ILE A 57 7.63 -19.17 -1.17
C ILE A 57 7.58 -17.86 -0.36
N ASP A 58 8.27 -16.81 -0.82
CA ASP A 58 8.24 -15.47 -0.19
C ASP A 58 6.88 -14.79 -0.38
N LEU A 59 6.06 -15.27 -1.32
CA LEU A 59 4.70 -14.78 -1.52
C LEU A 59 3.66 -15.53 -0.67
N SER A 60 3.99 -16.73 -0.19
CA SER A 60 3.01 -17.64 0.43
C SER A 60 3.28 -17.98 1.90
N ASP A 61 4.54 -17.95 2.36
CA ASP A 61 4.90 -18.30 3.74
C ASP A 61 5.18 -17.06 4.59
N PRO A 62 4.36 -16.75 5.61
CA PRO A 62 4.58 -15.59 6.48
C PRO A 62 5.89 -15.69 7.28
N LYS A 63 6.46 -16.88 7.47
CA LYS A 63 7.73 -17.07 8.19
C LYS A 63 8.94 -16.50 7.45
N ARG A 64 8.77 -16.18 6.17
CA ARG A 64 9.79 -15.50 5.36
C ARG A 64 10.01 -14.05 5.80
N TYR A 65 9.04 -13.46 6.51
CA TYR A 65 9.12 -12.10 7.01
C TYR A 65 9.21 -12.06 8.52
N LYS A 66 10.19 -11.32 9.03
CA LYS A 66 10.26 -11.01 10.45
C LYS A 66 9.05 -10.14 10.86
N ASN A 67 8.48 -10.44 12.03
CA ASN A 67 7.31 -9.78 12.62
C ASN A 67 5.98 -9.95 11.86
N MET A 68 5.90 -10.80 10.84
CA MET A 68 4.62 -11.11 10.21
C MET A 68 3.82 -12.10 11.06
N PRO A 69 2.52 -11.84 11.34
CA PRO A 69 1.66 -12.79 12.02
C PRO A 69 1.57 -14.11 11.25
N PRO A 70 1.54 -15.27 11.93
CA PRO A 70 1.59 -16.58 11.28
C PRO A 70 0.33 -16.94 10.50
N ASP A 71 -0.78 -16.23 10.72
CA ASP A 71 -2.07 -16.39 10.05
C ASP A 71 -2.21 -15.49 8.81
N TRP A 72 -1.22 -14.64 8.53
CA TRP A 72 -1.21 -13.78 7.35
C TRP A 72 -0.62 -14.49 6.14
N VAL A 73 -0.97 -14.03 4.94
CA VAL A 73 -0.41 -14.51 3.67
C VAL A 73 0.25 -13.34 2.94
N PRO A 74 1.57 -13.36 2.69
CA PRO A 74 2.29 -12.20 2.17
C PRO A 74 1.68 -11.59 0.90
N TRP A 75 1.34 -12.41 -0.10
CA TRP A 75 0.77 -11.90 -1.36
C TRP A 75 -0.56 -11.17 -1.16
N GLN A 76 -1.37 -11.57 -0.18
CA GLN A 76 -2.65 -10.92 0.11
C GLN A 76 -2.41 -9.52 0.67
N ILE A 77 -1.43 -9.36 1.57
CA ILE A 77 -1.07 -8.06 2.12
C ILE A 77 -0.55 -7.13 1.02
N ILE A 78 0.28 -7.65 0.12
CA ILE A 78 0.79 -6.89 -1.03
C ILE A 78 -0.36 -6.44 -1.93
N ALA A 79 -1.28 -7.34 -2.28
CA ALA A 79 -2.41 -7.03 -3.16
C ALA A 79 -3.35 -5.96 -2.56
N GLN A 80 -3.73 -6.14 -1.28
CA GLN A 80 -4.59 -5.22 -0.54
C GLN A 80 -3.99 -3.81 -0.42
N ASN A 81 -2.66 -3.68 -0.32
CA ASN A 81 -1.99 -2.40 -0.14
C ASN A 81 -1.39 -1.83 -1.45
N SER A 82 -1.74 -2.39 -2.60
CA SER A 82 -1.27 -1.91 -3.91
C SER A 82 -2.43 -1.67 -4.86
N TYR A 83 -2.93 -2.70 -5.54
CA TYR A 83 -3.82 -2.53 -6.69
C TYR A 83 -5.29 -2.85 -6.41
N GLU A 84 -5.62 -3.66 -5.39
CA GLU A 84 -6.99 -4.16 -5.19
C GLU A 84 -8.01 -3.04 -5.00
N HIS A 85 -7.61 -1.93 -4.36
CA HIS A 85 -8.50 -0.80 -4.09
C HIS A 85 -8.58 0.22 -5.23
N TYR A 86 -7.70 0.18 -6.24
CA TYR A 86 -7.68 1.17 -7.32
C TYR A 86 -8.98 1.24 -8.10
N ARG A 87 -9.65 0.10 -8.32
CA ARG A 87 -10.92 0.07 -9.07
C ARG A 87 -12.05 0.77 -8.31
N HIS A 88 -12.06 0.64 -6.98
CA HIS A 88 -13.03 1.33 -6.12
C HIS A 88 -12.75 2.84 -6.14
N HIS A 89 -11.51 3.24 -5.83
CA HIS A 89 -11.13 4.66 -5.82
C HIS A 89 -11.32 5.35 -7.17
N ALA A 90 -10.97 4.71 -8.27
CA ALA A 90 -11.17 5.28 -9.59
C ALA A 90 -12.66 5.50 -9.90
N THR A 91 -13.56 4.67 -9.35
CA THR A 91 -15.00 4.85 -9.49
C THR A 91 -15.48 6.05 -8.69
N ASP A 92 -15.03 6.20 -7.45
CA ASP A 92 -15.37 7.34 -6.60
C ASP A 92 -14.88 8.67 -7.20
N ILE A 93 -13.63 8.70 -7.69
CA ILE A 93 -13.05 9.88 -8.34
C ILE A 93 -13.83 10.25 -9.60
N ARG A 94 -14.16 9.28 -10.45
CA ARG A 94 -14.98 9.54 -11.66
C ARG A 94 -16.35 10.08 -11.31
N ALA A 95 -16.99 9.54 -10.27
CA ALA A 95 -18.29 10.02 -9.80
C ALA A 95 -18.21 11.44 -9.24
N TRP A 96 -17.10 11.81 -8.59
CA TRP A 96 -16.86 13.18 -8.12
C TRP A 96 -16.64 14.14 -9.31
N MET A 97 -15.81 13.75 -10.29
CA MET A 97 -15.53 14.58 -11.48
C MET A 97 -16.78 14.86 -12.32
N SER A 98 -17.79 13.99 -12.31
CA SER A 98 -19.05 14.22 -13.05
C SER A 98 -20.06 15.10 -12.30
N GLN A 99 -19.81 15.41 -11.02
CA GLN A 99 -20.63 16.32 -10.20
C GLN A 99 -20.10 17.75 -10.20
N THR A 100 -18.92 17.97 -10.81
CA THR A 100 -18.25 19.28 -10.90
C THR A 100 -18.36 19.83 -12.32
#